data_AF-A0A0H5Q2R2-F1
#
_entry.id   AF-A0A0H5Q2R2-F1
#
_cell.length_a   1.000
_cell.length_b   1.000
_cell.length_c   1.000
_cell.angle_alpha   90.00
_cell.angle_beta   90.00
_cell.angle_gamma   90.00
#
_symmetry.space_group_name_H-M   'P 1'
#
loop_
_entity.id
_entity.type
_entity.pdbx_description
1 polymer ?
#
loop_
_entity_poly.entity_id
_entity_poly.type
_entity_poly.pdbx_seq_one_letter_code
_entity_poly.pdbx_strand_id
1 'polypeptide(L)'
;MSTYVHYTQEQKDRARQAFENDPNISQIKYDCEAGGFFCYSNNLSVLADFGSRFKTLVDDTEEFTKVVSEGIKADDQRQKEFDEIRNKVKGRLITHAESHFNIRTVHGDIHLTPGDIKDIMEGSVERIRVGETTMPINEFLMQDAYRIQPDIFNPNTYQLITDEALELQEQQSNSGDPVMQGMQSM
;
A
#
# COMPACT_ATOMS: atom_id res chain seq x y z
N MET A 1 5.77 27.24 32.58
CA MET A 1 6.85 26.24 32.60
C MET A 1 6.45 25.20 31.58
N SER A 2 7.02 25.25 30.37
CA SER A 2 6.62 24.39 29.25
C SER A 2 7.74 23.38 29.02
N THR A 3 7.46 22.10 29.25
CA THR A 3 8.39 21.02 28.98
C THR A 3 8.24 20.64 27.52
N TYR A 4 9.15 21.12 26.68
CA TYR A 4 9.26 20.70 25.28
C TYR A 4 9.83 19.28 25.25
N VAL A 5 9.02 18.31 24.86
CA VAL A 5 9.48 16.97 24.49
C VAL A 5 9.45 16.93 22.97
N HIS A 6 10.60 16.64 22.35
CA HIS A 6 10.67 16.42 20.89
C HIS A 6 9.98 15.09 20.56
N TYR A 7 9.02 15.12 19.64
CA TYR A 7 8.28 13.96 19.17
C TYR A 7 8.59 13.59 17.71
N THR A 8 8.83 12.31 17.43
CA THR A 8 9.18 11.79 16.07
C THR A 8 7.96 11.14 15.38
N GLN A 9 8.04 10.93 14.05
CA GLN A 9 7.06 10.14 13.27
C GLN A 9 6.80 8.76 13.91
N GLU A 10 7.84 8.15 14.48
CA GLU A 10 7.77 6.92 15.26
C GLU A 10 6.76 7.02 16.43
N GLN A 11 6.60 8.19 17.05
CA GLN A 11 5.63 8.39 18.14
C GLN A 11 4.17 8.54 17.70
N LYS A 12 3.93 8.93 16.44
CA LYS A 12 2.59 8.89 15.85
C LYS A 12 2.10 7.45 15.73
N ASP A 13 2.97 6.57 15.24
CA ASP A 13 2.65 5.16 15.07
C ASP A 13 2.54 4.46 16.44
N ARG A 14 3.35 4.88 17.44
CA ARG A 14 3.23 4.49 18.86
C ARG A 14 1.87 4.83 19.47
N ALA A 15 1.34 6.04 19.23
CA ALA A 15 0.04 6.45 19.78
C ALA A 15 -1.13 5.78 19.07
N ARG A 16 -1.05 5.57 17.75
CA ARG A 16 -2.10 4.85 17.01
C ARG A 16 -2.24 3.41 17.48
N GLN A 17 -1.13 2.72 17.77
CA GLN A 17 -1.15 1.33 18.23
C GLN A 17 -1.72 1.19 19.65
N ALA A 18 -1.35 2.08 20.57
CA ALA A 18 -1.83 2.06 21.96
C ALA A 18 -3.37 2.18 22.08
N PHE A 19 -4.01 2.80 21.08
CA PHE A 19 -5.44 3.04 21.05
C PHE A 19 -6.14 2.40 19.84
N GLU A 20 -5.53 1.40 19.20
CA GLU A 20 -6.14 0.79 17.99
C GLU A 20 -7.54 0.21 18.28
N ASN A 21 -7.76 -0.23 19.52
CA ASN A 21 -9.02 -0.78 20.02
C ASN A 21 -9.93 0.26 20.70
N ASP A 22 -9.61 1.56 20.62
CA ASP A 22 -10.43 2.60 21.22
C ASP A 22 -11.75 2.77 20.43
N PRO A 23 -12.92 2.66 21.08
CA PRO A 23 -14.21 2.76 20.39
C PRO A 23 -14.44 4.12 19.72
N ASN A 24 -13.70 5.15 20.11
CA ASN A 24 -13.76 6.50 19.55
C ASN A 24 -12.56 6.83 18.66
N ILE A 25 -11.71 5.85 18.32
CA ILE A 25 -10.49 6.08 17.52
C ILE A 25 -10.77 6.76 16.19
N SER A 26 -11.92 6.45 15.56
CA SER A 26 -12.39 7.05 14.31
C SER A 26 -12.77 8.53 14.42
N GLN A 27 -12.98 9.03 15.64
CA GLN A 27 -13.27 10.44 15.93
C GLN A 27 -12.02 11.26 16.24
N ILE A 28 -10.84 10.62 16.27
CA ILE A 28 -9.57 11.25 16.62
C ILE A 28 -8.67 11.25 15.38
N LYS A 29 -8.23 12.44 14.98
CA LYS A 29 -7.20 12.62 13.96
C LYS A 29 -5.86 12.89 14.62
N TYR A 30 -4.79 12.40 14.00
CA TYR A 30 -3.43 12.53 14.50
C TYR A 30 -2.57 13.32 13.53
N ASP A 31 -1.75 14.21 14.07
CA ASP A 31 -0.75 14.94 13.30
C ASP A 31 0.59 14.98 14.04
N CYS A 32 1.67 15.12 13.28
CA CYS A 32 3.02 15.24 13.77
C CYS A 32 3.71 16.42 13.09
N GLU A 33 3.65 17.60 13.71
CA GLU A 33 4.30 18.81 13.23
C GLU A 33 5.34 19.30 14.26
N ALA A 34 6.42 19.93 13.78
CA ALA A 34 7.41 20.62 14.63
C ALA A 34 7.99 19.81 15.81
N GLY A 35 8.04 18.49 15.69
CA GLY A 35 8.48 17.64 16.79
C GLY A 35 7.45 17.53 17.93
N GLY A 36 6.16 17.57 17.62
CA GLY A 36 5.05 17.42 18.56
C GLY A 36 4.05 16.37 18.08
N PHE A 37 3.46 15.62 19.00
CA PHE A 37 2.29 14.79 18.70
C PHE A 37 1.01 15.56 18.99
N PHE A 38 0.16 15.73 17.98
CA PHE A 38 -1.11 16.43 18.09
C PHE A 38 -2.27 15.48 17.81
N CYS A 39 -3.35 15.64 18.58
CA CYS A 39 -4.60 14.95 18.34
C CYS A 39 -5.75 15.95 18.23
N TYR A 40 -6.69 15.68 17.33
CA TYR A 40 -7.82 16.55 17.02
C TYR A 40 -9.11 15.75 17.04
N SER A 41 -10.15 16.31 17.62
CA SER A 41 -11.52 15.80 17.50
C SER A 41 -12.49 16.97 17.48
N ASN A 42 -13.60 16.82 16.76
CA ASN A 42 -14.72 17.76 16.83
C ASN A 42 -15.55 17.60 18.12
N ASN A 43 -15.25 16.55 18.91
CA ASN A 43 -15.90 16.28 20.18
C ASN A 43 -14.91 16.50 21.34
N LEU A 44 -15.12 17.60 22.08
CA LEU A 44 -14.24 17.99 23.18
C LEU A 44 -14.19 16.92 24.29
N SER A 45 -15.30 16.25 24.58
CA SER A 45 -15.36 15.22 25.61
C SER A 45 -14.53 13.99 25.22
N VAL A 46 -14.57 13.59 23.95
CA VAL A 46 -13.73 12.50 23.41
C VAL A 46 -12.25 12.89 23.49
N LEU A 47 -11.91 14.12 23.13
CA LEU A 47 -10.53 14.59 23.17
C LEU A 47 -9.97 14.68 24.60
N ALA A 48 -10.79 15.16 25.56
CA ALA A 48 -10.40 15.26 26.97
C ALA A 48 -10.24 13.89 27.62
N ASP A 49 -11.16 12.96 27.36
CA ASP A 49 -11.07 11.57 27.83
C ASP A 49 -9.82 10.88 27.27
N PHE A 50 -9.61 10.99 25.96
CA PHE A 50 -8.42 10.45 25.29
C PHE A 50 -7.13 11.04 25.88
N GLY A 51 -7.06 12.37 26.04
CA GLY A 51 -5.90 13.04 26.61
C GLY A 51 -5.61 12.61 28.05
N SER A 52 -6.65 12.38 28.86
CA SER A 52 -6.49 11.87 30.22
C SER A 52 -5.94 10.45 30.24
N ARG A 53 -6.50 9.54 29.43
CA ARG A 53 -6.03 8.15 29.34
C ARG A 53 -4.62 8.06 28.78
N PHE A 54 -4.32 8.88 27.77
CA PHE A 54 -2.96 8.98 27.22
C PHE A 54 -1.97 9.50 28.26
N LYS A 55 -2.33 10.53 29.02
CA LYS A 55 -1.49 11.01 30.11
C LYS A 55 -1.24 9.93 31.16
N THR A 56 -2.26 9.20 31.58
CA THR A 56 -2.12 8.09 32.53
C THR A 56 -1.18 7.02 32.00
N LEU A 57 -1.30 6.67 30.72
CA LEU A 57 -0.39 5.72 30.07
C LEU A 57 1.05 6.26 30.06
N VAL A 58 1.27 7.50 29.63
CA VAL A 58 2.61 8.11 29.55
C VAL A 58 3.27 8.26 30.92
N ASP A 59 2.48 8.57 31.96
CA ASP A 59 2.97 8.68 33.34
C ASP A 59 3.38 7.29 33.89
N ASP A 60 2.80 6.19 33.38
CA ASP A 60 3.27 4.82 33.61
C ASP A 60 4.38 4.46 32.59
N THR A 61 5.60 4.88 32.90
CA THR A 61 6.73 4.74 31.98
C THR A 61 7.04 3.29 31.59
N GLU A 62 6.74 2.31 32.45
CA GLU A 62 6.99 0.89 32.15
C GLU A 62 5.98 0.37 31.13
N GLU A 63 4.69 0.58 31.40
CA GLU A 63 3.62 0.14 30.50
C GLU A 63 3.68 0.91 29.17
N PHE A 64 3.95 2.22 29.22
CA PHE A 64 4.16 3.01 28.01
C PHE A 64 5.31 2.46 27.16
N THR A 65 6.46 2.16 27.76
CA THR A 65 7.61 1.62 27.03
C THR A 65 7.29 0.29 26.37
N LYS A 66 6.53 -0.57 27.05
CA LYS A 66 6.11 -1.87 26.53
C LYS A 66 5.17 -1.71 25.32
N VAL A 67 4.08 -0.97 25.47
CA VAL A 67 3.10 -0.72 24.40
C VAL A 67 3.77 -0.10 23.17
N VAL A 68 4.69 0.84 23.39
CA VAL A 68 5.51 1.46 22.34
C VAL A 68 6.37 0.43 21.61
N SER A 69 7.10 -0.39 22.36
CA SER A 69 8.04 -1.37 21.81
C SER A 69 7.31 -2.46 21.01
N GLU A 70 6.14 -2.88 21.48
CA GLU A 70 5.27 -3.82 20.77
C GLU A 70 4.71 -3.20 19.49
N GLY A 71 4.30 -1.94 19.52
CA GLY A 71 3.83 -1.21 18.34
C GLY A 71 4.89 -1.06 17.25
N ILE A 72 6.12 -0.67 17.62
CA ILE A 72 7.24 -0.58 16.67
C ILE A 72 7.53 -1.94 16.04
N LYS A 73 7.61 -3.01 16.85
CA LYS A 73 7.85 -4.37 16.34
C LYS A 73 6.74 -4.83 15.39
N ALA A 74 5.49 -4.52 15.73
CA ALA A 74 4.35 -4.86 14.87
C ALA A 74 4.41 -4.09 13.55
N ASP A 75 4.78 -2.82 13.59
CA ASP A 75 4.91 -1.99 12.39
C ASP A 75 6.09 -2.44 11.50
N ASP A 76 7.26 -2.69 12.09
CA ASP A 76 8.41 -3.26 11.41
C ASP A 76 8.06 -4.60 10.75
N GLN A 77 7.27 -5.43 11.43
CA GLN A 77 6.82 -6.71 10.89
C GLN A 77 5.86 -6.52 9.71
N ARG A 78 4.85 -5.63 9.84
CA ARG A 78 3.94 -5.28 8.74
C ARG A 78 4.70 -4.71 7.54
N GLN A 79 5.69 -3.86 7.77
CA GLN A 79 6.50 -3.27 6.72
C GLN A 79 7.33 -4.33 6.00
N LYS A 80 7.96 -5.26 6.74
CA LYS A 80 8.68 -6.39 6.14
C LYS A 80 7.78 -7.27 5.29
N GLU A 81 6.61 -7.65 5.82
CA GLU A 81 5.60 -8.43 5.09
C GLU A 81 5.13 -7.69 3.83
N PHE A 82 4.94 -6.38 3.92
CA PHE A 82 4.57 -5.57 2.77
C PHE A 82 5.72 -5.46 1.76
N ASP A 83 6.96 -5.30 2.19
CA ASP A 83 8.13 -5.21 1.31
C ASP A 83 8.32 -6.47 0.45
N GLU A 84 7.96 -7.65 0.98
CA GLU A 84 7.96 -8.92 0.23
C GLU A 84 6.96 -8.93 -0.95
N ILE A 85 5.85 -8.17 -0.83
CA ILE A 85 4.79 -8.14 -1.85
C ILE A 85 4.67 -6.79 -2.57
N ARG A 86 5.44 -5.78 -2.17
CA ARG A 86 5.33 -4.39 -2.64
C ARG A 86 5.43 -4.26 -4.15
N ASN A 87 6.31 -5.05 -4.75
CA ASN A 87 6.54 -5.07 -6.19
C ASN A 87 5.71 -6.12 -6.93
N LYS A 88 4.77 -6.78 -6.25
CA LYS A 88 3.80 -7.69 -6.85
C LYS A 88 2.52 -6.95 -7.16
N VAL A 89 1.67 -7.52 -8.02
CA VAL A 89 0.32 -7.00 -8.30
C VAL A 89 -0.42 -6.69 -6.98
N LYS A 90 -0.38 -7.61 -6.01
CA LYS A 90 -0.99 -7.41 -4.68
C LYS A 90 -0.54 -6.13 -3.99
N GLY A 91 0.77 -5.89 -3.89
CA GLY A 91 1.30 -4.70 -3.23
C GLY A 91 0.88 -3.41 -3.93
N ARG A 92 0.82 -3.43 -5.26
CA ARG A 92 0.33 -2.28 -6.06
C ARG A 92 -1.15 -1.98 -5.80
N LEU A 93 -1.99 -3.01 -5.77
CA LEU A 93 -3.43 -2.85 -5.49
C LEU A 93 -3.67 -2.33 -4.07
N ILE A 94 -2.94 -2.85 -3.07
CA ILE A 94 -3.05 -2.36 -1.68
C ILE A 94 -2.65 -0.87 -1.58
N THR A 95 -1.60 -0.47 -2.29
CA THR A 95 -1.09 0.92 -2.26
C THR A 95 -2.09 1.92 -2.85
N HIS A 96 -2.89 1.50 -3.83
CA HIS A 96 -3.80 2.35 -4.58
C HIS A 96 -5.23 1.77 -4.66
N ALA A 97 -5.74 1.26 -3.54
CA ALA A 97 -7.00 0.49 -3.50
C ALA A 97 -8.23 1.27 -4.02
N GLU A 98 -8.21 2.60 -3.95
CA GLU A 98 -9.29 3.49 -4.39
C GLU A 98 -9.16 3.90 -5.87
N SER A 99 -8.16 3.39 -6.59
CA SER A 99 -7.89 3.72 -7.99
C SER A 99 -8.27 2.58 -8.93
N HIS A 100 -8.38 2.92 -10.21
CA HIS A 100 -8.57 1.93 -11.27
C HIS A 100 -7.22 1.40 -11.72
N PHE A 101 -7.20 0.17 -12.20
CA PHE A 101 -6.01 -0.47 -12.74
C PHE A 101 -6.28 -1.06 -14.11
N ASN A 102 -5.41 -0.74 -15.06
CA ASN A 102 -5.27 -1.44 -16.32
C ASN A 102 -3.98 -2.27 -16.23
N ILE A 103 -4.12 -3.59 -16.19
CA ILE A 103 -3.02 -4.52 -15.95
C ILE A 103 -2.81 -5.36 -17.18
N ARG A 104 -1.60 -5.32 -17.74
CA ARG A 104 -1.16 -6.22 -18.81
C ARG A 104 -0.36 -7.38 -18.25
N THR A 105 -0.80 -8.59 -18.60
CA THR A 105 -0.13 -9.86 -18.28
C THR A 105 0.20 -10.64 -19.55
N VAL A 106 0.94 -11.74 -19.42
CA VAL A 106 1.19 -12.67 -20.54
C VAL A 106 -0.08 -13.35 -21.06
N HIS A 107 -1.13 -13.42 -20.23
CA HIS A 107 -2.42 -14.02 -20.57
C HIS A 107 -3.41 -13.03 -21.17
N GLY A 108 -3.06 -11.74 -21.20
CA GLY A 108 -3.89 -10.66 -21.71
C GLY A 108 -4.01 -9.50 -20.73
N ASP A 109 -4.88 -8.56 -21.10
CA ASP A 109 -5.17 -7.35 -20.34
C ASP A 109 -6.38 -7.56 -19.41
N ILE A 110 -6.37 -6.90 -18.27
CA ILE A 110 -7.50 -6.85 -17.32
C ILE A 110 -7.67 -5.43 -16.77
N HIS A 111 -8.93 -5.02 -16.62
CA HIS A 111 -9.30 -3.78 -15.94
C HIS A 111 -9.89 -4.10 -14.56
N LEU A 112 -9.40 -3.44 -13.52
CA LEU A 112 -9.94 -3.54 -12.16
C LEU A 112 -10.42 -2.18 -11.68
N THR A 113 -11.63 -2.14 -11.14
CA THR A 113 -12.20 -1.01 -10.43
C THR A 113 -11.88 -1.08 -8.94
N PRO A 114 -12.05 0.02 -8.17
CA PRO A 114 -11.94 -0.03 -6.72
C PRO A 114 -12.86 -1.08 -6.06
N GLY A 115 -14.04 -1.32 -6.65
CA GLY A 115 -14.96 -2.37 -6.19
C GLY A 115 -14.36 -3.76 -6.36
N ASP A 116 -13.80 -4.06 -7.54
CA ASP A 116 -13.14 -5.34 -7.80
C ASP A 116 -11.96 -5.55 -6.85
N ILE A 117 -11.15 -4.50 -6.63
CA ILE A 117 -10.00 -4.55 -5.72
C ILE A 117 -10.46 -4.86 -4.30
N LYS A 118 -11.52 -4.20 -3.83
CA LYS A 118 -12.10 -4.47 -2.53
C LYS A 118 -12.54 -5.92 -2.40
N ASP A 119 -13.32 -6.44 -3.36
CA ASP A 119 -13.81 -7.82 -3.34
C ASP A 119 -12.65 -8.84 -3.35
N ILE A 120 -11.58 -8.56 -4.11
CA ILE A 120 -10.36 -9.36 -4.14
C ILE A 120 -9.63 -9.34 -2.80
N MET A 121 -9.46 -8.16 -2.19
CA MET A 121 -8.75 -8.00 -0.91
C MET A 121 -9.52 -8.59 0.27
N GLU A 122 -10.86 -8.58 0.22
CA GLU A 122 -11.73 -9.22 1.21
C GLU A 122 -11.78 -10.75 1.07
N GLY A 123 -11.20 -11.30 -0.01
CA GLY A 123 -11.15 -12.74 -0.27
C GLY A 123 -12.43 -13.30 -0.86
N SER A 124 -13.34 -12.45 -1.35
CA SER A 124 -14.60 -12.83 -1.99
C SER A 124 -14.41 -13.41 -3.40
N VAL A 125 -13.21 -13.26 -3.98
CA VAL A 125 -12.87 -13.69 -5.34
C VAL A 125 -11.82 -14.80 -5.28
N GLU A 126 -12.18 -16.03 -5.67
CA GLU A 126 -11.23 -17.15 -5.69
C GLU A 126 -10.43 -17.25 -7.00
N ARG A 127 -11.04 -16.83 -8.11
CA ARG A 127 -10.50 -16.93 -9.47
C ARG A 127 -10.77 -15.66 -10.24
N ILE A 128 -9.84 -15.31 -11.12
CA ILE A 128 -9.91 -14.12 -11.94
C ILE A 128 -9.71 -14.47 -13.41
N ARG A 129 -10.47 -13.80 -14.28
CA ARG A 129 -10.33 -13.92 -15.73
C ARG A 129 -9.42 -12.81 -16.25
N VAL A 130 -8.32 -13.18 -16.89
CA VAL A 130 -7.37 -12.27 -17.54
C VAL A 130 -7.30 -12.66 -19.01
N GLY A 131 -7.74 -11.77 -19.91
CA GLY A 131 -7.99 -12.12 -21.31
C GLY A 131 -8.94 -13.32 -21.44
N GLU A 132 -8.46 -14.39 -22.07
CA GLU A 132 -9.18 -15.65 -22.25
C GLU A 132 -8.88 -16.70 -21.17
N THR A 133 -7.94 -16.42 -20.27
CA THR A 133 -7.50 -17.37 -19.24
C THR A 133 -8.20 -17.08 -17.92
N THR A 134 -8.65 -18.13 -17.21
CA THR A 134 -9.11 -18.01 -15.82
C THR A 134 -8.11 -18.67 -14.89
N MET A 135 -7.57 -17.92 -13.93
CA MET A 135 -6.53 -18.39 -13.01
C MET A 135 -6.91 -18.16 -11.54
N PRO A 136 -6.29 -18.88 -10.59
CA PRO A 136 -6.43 -18.60 -9.17
C PRO A 136 -6.03 -17.15 -8.84
N ILE A 137 -6.79 -16.49 -7.96
CA ILE A 137 -6.52 -15.09 -7.61
C ILE A 137 -5.12 -14.90 -7.02
N ASN A 138 -4.65 -15.86 -6.21
CA ASN A 138 -3.34 -15.79 -5.58
C ASN A 138 -2.20 -15.89 -6.59
N GLU A 139 -2.39 -16.62 -7.69
CA GLU A 139 -1.40 -16.70 -8.77
C GLU A 139 -1.27 -15.34 -9.47
N PHE A 140 -2.40 -14.72 -9.81
CA PHE A 140 -2.45 -13.37 -10.37
C PHE A 140 -1.82 -12.32 -9.44
N LEU A 141 -2.22 -12.32 -8.17
CA LEU A 141 -1.77 -11.36 -7.17
C LEU A 141 -0.27 -11.41 -6.89
N MET A 142 0.36 -12.57 -7.08
CA MET A 142 1.77 -12.78 -6.79
C MET A 142 2.71 -12.58 -7.98
N GLN A 143 2.17 -12.22 -9.15
CA GLN A 143 2.96 -11.81 -10.32
C GLN A 143 3.76 -10.54 -10.01
N ASP A 144 5.03 -10.52 -10.43
CA ASP A 144 5.91 -9.38 -10.28
C ASP A 144 5.50 -8.25 -11.24
N ALA A 145 5.46 -7.04 -10.72
CA ALA A 145 4.96 -5.84 -11.37
C ALA A 145 5.75 -4.61 -10.86
N TYR A 146 7.02 -4.54 -11.25
CA TYR A 146 7.88 -3.44 -10.85
C TYR A 146 7.44 -2.13 -11.50
N ARG A 147 7.04 -2.17 -12.78
CA ARG A 147 6.64 -0.98 -13.54
C ARG A 147 5.15 -0.66 -13.37
N ILE A 148 4.89 0.48 -12.76
CA ILE A 148 3.56 1.09 -12.62
C ILE A 148 3.66 2.57 -12.98
N GLN A 149 2.67 3.09 -13.68
CA GLN A 149 2.59 4.51 -14.01
C GLN A 149 1.15 5.01 -13.88
N PRO A 150 0.94 6.22 -13.33
CA PRO A 150 -0.37 6.86 -13.43
C PRO A 150 -0.69 7.13 -14.90
N ASP A 151 -1.95 6.97 -15.27
CA ASP A 151 -2.44 7.32 -16.60
C ASP A 151 -2.36 8.84 -16.80
N ILE A 152 -1.81 9.26 -17.93
CA ILE A 152 -1.56 10.68 -18.24
C ILE A 152 -2.85 11.48 -18.45
N PHE A 153 -3.97 10.82 -18.78
CA PHE A 153 -5.26 11.44 -19.01
C PHE A 153 -6.23 11.24 -17.84
N ASN A 154 -6.02 10.19 -17.03
CA ASN A 154 -6.83 9.92 -15.85
C ASN A 154 -5.95 9.62 -14.62
N PRO A 155 -5.68 10.60 -13.75
CA PRO A 155 -4.79 10.41 -12.60
C PRO A 155 -5.33 9.42 -11.56
N ASN A 156 -6.61 9.02 -11.64
CA ASN A 156 -7.18 7.95 -10.79
C ASN A 156 -7.11 6.55 -11.43
N THR A 157 -6.35 6.40 -12.51
CA THR A 157 -6.10 5.13 -13.18
C THR A 157 -4.60 4.88 -13.23
N TYR A 158 -4.20 3.65 -12.90
CA TYR A 158 -2.83 3.19 -13.03
C TYR A 158 -2.72 2.19 -14.18
N GLN A 159 -1.69 2.36 -14.98
CA GLN A 159 -1.25 1.42 -16.00
C GLN A 159 -0.12 0.58 -15.40
N LEU A 160 -0.30 -0.74 -15.42
CA LEU A 160 0.64 -1.69 -14.85
C LEU A 160 0.91 -2.78 -15.88
N ILE A 161 2.17 -3.19 -15.99
CA ILE A 161 2.58 -4.34 -16.79
C ILE A 161 3.35 -5.28 -15.88
N THR A 162 3.00 -6.57 -15.91
CA THR A 162 3.75 -7.58 -15.17
C THR A 162 5.11 -7.78 -15.84
N ASP A 163 6.13 -8.07 -15.04
CA ASP A 163 7.51 -8.15 -15.51
C ASP A 163 7.66 -9.21 -16.64
N GLU A 164 6.98 -10.36 -16.52
CA GLU A 164 6.97 -11.40 -17.57
C GLU A 164 6.37 -10.90 -18.90
N ALA A 165 5.27 -10.15 -18.85
CA ALA A 165 4.63 -9.58 -20.04
C ALA A 165 5.51 -8.52 -20.71
N LEU A 166 6.24 -7.76 -19.91
CA LEU A 166 7.18 -6.78 -20.39
C LEU A 166 8.37 -7.45 -21.10
N GLU A 167 8.94 -8.50 -20.52
CA GLU A 167 10.03 -9.26 -21.13
C GLU A 167 9.62 -9.83 -22.49
N LEU A 168 8.41 -10.40 -22.60
CA LEU A 168 7.89 -10.88 -23.87
C LEU A 168 7.74 -9.76 -24.92
N GLN A 169 7.28 -8.58 -24.50
CA GLN A 169 7.15 -7.41 -25.39
C GLN A 169 8.52 -6.94 -25.91
N GLU A 170 9.54 -6.92 -25.03
CA GLU A 170 10.91 -6.52 -25.38
C GLU A 170 11.58 -7.54 -26.33
N GLN A 171 11.36 -8.85 -26.12
CA GLN A 171 11.86 -9.90 -27.01
C GLN A 171 11.25 -9.84 -28.41
N GLN A 172 9.92 -9.64 -28.51
CA GLN A 172 9.24 -9.53 -29.80
C GLN A 172 9.70 -8.30 -30.58
N SER A 173 9.93 -7.18 -29.89
CA SER A 173 10.45 -5.95 -30.49
C SER A 173 11.86 -6.13 -31.08
N ASN A 174 12.72 -6.92 -30.42
CA ASN A 174 14.08 -7.19 -30.87
C ASN A 174 14.17 -8.23 -32.01
N SER A 175 13.14 -9.07 -32.19
CA SER A 175 13.09 -10.07 -33.26
C SER A 175 12.55 -9.52 -34.60
N GLY A 176 12.13 -8.25 -34.63
CA GLY A 176 11.42 -7.61 -35.75
C GLY A 176 12.27 -6.93 -36.82
N ASP A 177 13.61 -6.94 -36.74
CA ASP A 177 14.49 -6.33 -37.77
C ASP A 177 15.11 -7.41 -38.69
N PRO A 178 14.61 -7.64 -39.91
CA PRO A 178 15.39 -8.30 -40.95
C PRO A 178 16.45 -7.31 -41.45
N VAL A 179 17.70 -7.57 -41.11
CA VAL A 179 18.88 -6.93 -41.73
C VAL A 179 18.79 -7.15 -43.24
N MET A 180 18.50 -6.09 -44.00
CA MET A 180 18.66 -6.02 -45.45
C MET A 180 20.16 -6.11 -45.79
N GLN A 181 20.72 -7.33 -45.78
CA GLN A 181 22.01 -7.63 -46.38
C GLN A 181 21.78 -8.54 -47.59
N GLY A 182 21.80 -7.94 -48.76
CA GLY A 182 21.85 -8.68 -50.01
C GLY A 182 21.24 -7.93 -51.17
N MET A 183 21.93 -6.91 -51.69
CA MET A 183 21.92 -6.55 -53.11
C MET A 183 22.98 -5.48 -53.40
N GLN A 184 24.24 -5.90 -53.44
CA GLN A 184 25.25 -5.30 -54.32
C GLN A 184 25.99 -6.45 -55.01
N SER A 185 25.41 -6.90 -56.11
CA SER A 185 26.07 -7.68 -57.15
C SER A 185 25.33 -7.39 -58.45
N MET A 186 25.75 -6.32 -59.12
CA MET A 186 25.86 -6.16 -60.58
C MET A 186 26.42 -4.76 -60.88
#